data_AF-A0A413T6H2-F1
#
_entry.id   AF-A0A413T6H2-F1
#
_cell.length_a   1.000
_cell.length_b   1.000
_cell.length_c   1.000
_cell.angle_alpha   90.00
_cell.angle_beta   90.00
_cell.angle_gamma   90.00
#
_symmetry.space_group_name_H-M   'P 1'
#
loop_
_entity.id
_entity.type
_entity.pdbx_description
1 polymer ?
#
loop_
_entity_poly.entity_id
_entity_poly.type
_entity_poly.pdbx_seq_one_letter_code
_entity_poly.pdbx_strand_id
1 'polypeptide(L)'
;MSGLYWSDKKNIDKYKVSDFKIKDLNSTIKYDSKSKDFQVTSTYNYDYTCTTDIATYTSYVYKYSGSCKATLKITYSIDNGNLKIKNVKLSEKQKRK
;
A
#
# COMPACT_ATOMS: atom_id res chain seq x y z
N MET A 1 2.61 -26.08 40.56
CA MET A 1 1.98 -24.77 40.29
C MET A 1 1.79 -24.64 38.78
N SER A 2 0.57 -24.83 38.31
CA SER A 2 0.19 -24.65 36.91
C SER A 2 0.13 -23.15 36.62
N GLY A 3 1.15 -22.62 35.95
CA GLY A 3 1.19 -21.22 35.52
C GLY A 3 0.02 -20.92 34.60
N LEU A 4 -0.77 -19.91 34.95
CA LEU A 4 -1.74 -19.31 34.03
C LEU A 4 -0.99 -18.82 32.79
N TYR A 5 -1.07 -19.58 31.70
CA TYR A 5 -0.78 -19.04 30.37
C TYR A 5 -1.93 -18.10 30.02
N TRP A 6 -1.75 -16.82 30.34
CA TRP A 6 -2.51 -15.79 29.64
C TRP A 6 -2.18 -15.97 28.16
N SER A 7 -3.20 -16.13 27.30
CA SER A 7 -2.94 -16.11 25.86
C SER A 7 -2.23 -14.80 25.58
N ASP A 8 -1.02 -14.85 25.03
CA ASP A 8 -0.28 -13.68 24.57
C ASP A 8 -1.12 -12.99 23.48
N LYS A 9 -2.13 -12.23 23.91
CA LYS A 9 -2.79 -11.25 23.08
C LYS A 9 -1.76 -10.15 22.99
N LYS A 10 -0.76 -10.37 22.13
CA LYS A 10 0.37 -9.47 21.92
C LYS A 10 -0.24 -8.10 21.67
N ASN A 11 -0.09 -7.20 22.64
CA ASN A 11 -0.41 -5.77 22.49
C ASN A 11 0.63 -5.18 21.54
N ILE A 12 0.56 -5.58 20.26
CA ILE A 12 1.27 -4.95 19.17
C ILE A 12 0.32 -3.85 18.71
N ASP A 13 0.50 -2.66 19.30
CA ASP A 13 -0.48 -1.59 19.17
C ASP A 13 -0.67 -1.09 17.74
N LYS A 14 0.36 -1.21 16.88
CA LYS A 14 0.27 -1.05 15.41
C LYS A 14 1.56 -1.51 14.73
N TYR A 15 1.42 -2.15 13.58
CA TYR A 15 2.51 -2.27 12.60
C TYR A 15 2.55 -1.00 11.74
N LYS A 16 3.73 -0.44 11.52
CA LYS A 16 3.99 0.68 10.61
C LYS A 16 4.83 0.21 9.43
N VAL A 17 4.57 0.71 8.23
CA VAL A 17 5.43 0.44 7.08
C VAL A 17 6.78 1.11 7.32
N SER A 18 7.83 0.30 7.36
CA SER A 18 9.22 0.72 7.60
C SER A 18 10.03 0.78 6.30
N ASP A 19 9.66 -0.03 5.31
CA ASP A 19 10.29 -0.05 4.00
C ASP A 19 9.24 -0.40 2.93
N PHE A 20 9.38 0.21 1.76
CA PHE A 20 8.47 0.06 0.63
C PHE A 20 9.24 0.22 -0.69
N LYS A 21 9.29 -0.86 -1.48
CA LYS A 21 10.05 -0.88 -2.73
C LYS A 21 9.18 -1.27 -3.91
N ILE A 22 8.97 -0.31 -4.80
CA ILE A 22 8.27 -0.52 -6.07
C ILE A 22 9.18 -1.27 -7.05
N LYS A 23 8.59 -2.21 -7.79
CA LYS A 23 9.22 -3.00 -8.85
C LYS A 23 8.29 -3.08 -10.05
N ASP A 24 8.87 -3.24 -11.24
CA ASP A 24 8.14 -3.50 -12.49
C ASP A 24 7.02 -2.47 -12.76
N LEU A 25 7.28 -1.19 -12.52
CA LEU A 25 6.32 -0.12 -12.77
C LEU A 25 6.04 -0.03 -14.28
N ASN A 26 4.79 -0.25 -14.64
CA ASN A 26 4.28 -0.04 -15.98
C ASN A 26 3.14 0.97 -15.92
N SER A 27 3.26 2.06 -16.68
CA SER A 27 2.27 3.13 -16.71
C SER A 27 1.79 3.38 -18.14
N THR A 28 0.48 3.57 -18.28
CA THR A 28 -0.15 3.94 -19.53
C THR A 28 -1.04 5.16 -19.31
N ILE A 29 -1.10 6.04 -20.32
CA ILE A 29 -1.95 7.21 -20.32
C ILE A 29 -2.86 7.13 -21.53
N LYS A 30 -4.15 7.39 -21.32
CA LYS A 30 -5.15 7.47 -22.39
C LYS A 30 -5.95 8.75 -22.23
N TYR A 31 -6.29 9.37 -23.35
CA TYR A 31 -7.21 10.50 -23.40
C TYR A 31 -8.56 10.05 -23.96
N ASP A 32 -9.64 10.41 -23.27
CA ASP A 32 -11.02 10.22 -23.72
C ASP A 32 -11.56 11.55 -24.24
N SER A 33 -11.77 11.63 -25.55
CA SER A 33 -12.23 12.85 -26.23
C SER A 33 -13.68 13.21 -25.91
N LYS A 34 -14.52 12.26 -25.47
CA LYS A 34 -15.92 12.51 -25.12
C LYS A 34 -16.04 13.20 -23.77
N SER A 35 -15.33 12.68 -22.77
CA SER A 35 -15.31 13.25 -21.41
C SER A 35 -14.26 14.35 -21.24
N LYS A 36 -13.35 14.51 -22.22
CA LYS A 36 -12.16 15.38 -22.17
C LYS A 36 -11.25 15.08 -20.98
N ASP A 37 -11.16 13.79 -20.64
CA ASP A 37 -10.43 13.31 -19.47
C ASP A 37 -9.21 12.49 -19.86
N PHE A 38 -8.17 12.62 -19.05
CA PHE A 38 -7.03 11.74 -19.05
C PHE A 38 -7.23 10.64 -18.02
N GLN A 39 -6.79 9.44 -18.38
CA GLN A 39 -6.72 8.32 -17.48
C GLN A 39 -5.30 7.77 -17.48
N VAL A 40 -4.64 7.86 -16.32
CA VAL A 40 -3.39 7.16 -16.04
C VAL A 40 -3.72 5.84 -15.37
N THR A 41 -3.20 4.74 -15.91
CA THR A 41 -3.22 3.44 -15.24
C THR A 41 -1.78 3.00 -15.01
N SER A 42 -1.38 2.87 -13.75
CA SER A 42 -0.07 2.39 -13.33
C SER A 42 -0.22 1.05 -12.62
N THR A 43 0.41 0.01 -13.15
CA THR A 43 0.49 -1.31 -12.52
C THR A 43 1.93 -1.53 -12.07
N TYR A 44 2.11 -1.96 -10.82
CA TYR A 44 3.42 -2.22 -10.25
C TYR A 44 3.37 -3.35 -9.24
N ASN A 45 4.49 -4.03 -9.07
CA ASN A 45 4.71 -4.88 -7.91
C ASN A 45 5.35 -4.02 -6.81
N TYR A 46 5.14 -4.37 -5.55
CA TYR A 46 5.92 -3.78 -4.46
C TYR A 46 6.20 -4.81 -3.38
N ASP A 47 7.38 -4.70 -2.78
CA ASP A 47 7.68 -5.35 -1.51
C ASP A 47 7.48 -4.34 -0.38
N TYR A 48 6.95 -4.80 0.74
CA TYR A 48 6.81 -3.97 1.94
C TYR A 48 7.33 -4.72 3.16
N THR A 49 7.86 -3.96 4.11
CA THR A 49 8.19 -4.45 5.45
C THR A 49 7.52 -3.56 6.47
N CYS A 50 6.71 -4.15 7.33
CA CYS A 50 6.10 -3.49 8.47
C CYS A 50 6.82 -3.89 9.75
N THR A 51 7.06 -2.91 10.62
CA THR A 51 7.63 -3.12 11.95
C THR A 51 6.75 -2.53 13.03
N THR A 52 6.85 -3.06 14.24
CA THR A 52 6.21 -2.47 15.42
C THR A 52 7.12 -1.39 16.01
N ASP A 53 6.55 -0.47 16.79
CA ASP A 53 7.36 0.25 17.77
C ASP A 53 7.95 -0.78 18.77
N ILE A 54 9.05 -0.44 19.45
CA ILE A 54 9.68 -1.34 20.43
C ILE A 54 8.64 -1.71 21.49
N ALA A 55 8.31 -3.00 21.59
CA ALA A 55 7.41 -3.48 22.61
C ALA A 55 8.08 -3.31 23.99
N THR A 56 7.55 -2.42 24.83
CA THR A 56 8.11 -2.09 26.15
C THR A 56 8.21 -3.30 27.09
N TYR A 57 7.44 -4.36 26.84
CA TYR A 57 7.43 -5.60 27.63
C TYR A 57 8.44 -6.66 27.15
N THR A 58 8.94 -6.59 25.91
CA THR A 58 9.92 -7.58 25.37
C THR A 58 11.22 -6.95 24.88
N SER A 59 11.31 -5.62 24.81
CA SER A 59 12.40 -4.90 24.13
C SER A 59 12.64 -5.39 22.69
N TYR A 60 11.63 -5.98 22.05
CA TYR A 60 11.74 -6.60 20.72
C TYR A 60 10.96 -5.80 19.68
N VAL A 61 11.52 -5.74 18.47
CA VAL A 61 10.85 -5.17 17.29
C VAL A 61 10.37 -6.32 16.42
N TYR A 62 9.05 -6.47 16.28
CA TYR A 62 8.49 -7.46 15.36
C TYR A 62 8.55 -6.92 13.93
N LYS A 63 8.86 -7.81 12.97
CA LYS A 63 8.91 -7.50 11.55
C LYS A 63 8.03 -8.48 10.76
N TYR A 64 7.28 -7.95 9.81
CA TYR A 64 6.53 -8.73 8.84
C TYR A 64 6.73 -8.13 7.45
N SER A 65 6.97 -8.97 6.45
CA SER A 65 7.21 -8.53 5.07
C SER A 65 6.37 -9.32 4.08
N GLY A 66 6.01 -8.66 2.98
CA GLY A 66 5.23 -9.27 1.91
C GLY A 66 5.50 -8.62 0.56
N SER A 67 4.90 -9.22 -0.47
CA SER A 67 4.93 -8.71 -1.84
C SER A 67 3.52 -8.62 -2.38
N CYS A 68 3.20 -7.50 -3.02
CA CYS A 68 1.89 -7.21 -3.58
C CYS A 68 2.02 -6.81 -5.05
N LYS A 69 0.91 -6.96 -5.79
CA LYS A 69 0.72 -6.29 -7.08
C LYS A 69 -0.39 -5.27 -6.92
N ALA A 70 -0.11 -4.03 -7.27
CA ALA A 70 -1.06 -2.93 -7.23
C ALA A 70 -1.35 -2.41 -8.64
N THR A 71 -2.56 -1.89 -8.82
CA THR A 71 -2.95 -1.08 -9.96
C THR A 71 -3.59 0.20 -9.47
N LEU A 72 -2.96 1.33 -9.79
CA LEU A 72 -3.44 2.67 -9.52
C LEU A 72 -4.03 3.25 -10.81
N LYS A 73 -5.30 3.65 -10.75
CA LYS A 73 -5.99 4.31 -11.85
C LYS A 73 -6.43 5.70 -11.40
N ILE A 74 -5.90 6.72 -12.06
CA ILE A 74 -6.23 8.13 -11.83
C ILE A 74 -6.93 8.66 -13.08
N THR A 75 -8.10 9.27 -12.88
CA THR A 75 -8.79 10.03 -13.92
C THR A 75 -8.75 11.51 -13.55
N TYR A 76 -8.28 12.36 -14.47
CA TYR A 76 -8.14 13.79 -14.25
C TYR A 76 -8.40 14.57 -15.54
N SER A 77 -8.75 15.84 -15.41
CA SER A 77 -8.83 16.80 -16.50
C SER A 77 -7.83 17.94 -16.29
N ILE A 78 -7.50 18.64 -17.35
CA ILE A 78 -6.73 19.89 -17.29
C ILE A 78 -7.63 21.01 -17.79
N ASP A 79 -7.80 22.04 -16.96
CA ASP A 79 -8.67 23.18 -17.24
C ASP A 79 -7.91 24.47 -16.91
N ASN A 80 -7.65 25.30 -17.94
CA ASN A 80 -6.81 26.50 -17.84
C ASN A 80 -5.49 26.28 -17.09
N GLY A 81 -4.80 25.17 -17.41
CA GLY A 81 -3.53 24.79 -16.76
C GLY A 81 -3.67 24.16 -15.37
N ASN A 82 -4.88 24.14 -14.79
CA ASN A 82 -5.14 23.50 -13.50
C ASN A 82 -5.50 22.03 -13.67
N LEU A 83 -4.81 21.17 -12.93
CA LEU A 83 -5.12 19.74 -12.88
C LEU A 83 -6.27 19.49 -11.89
N LYS A 84 -7.36 18.90 -12.38
CA LYS A 84 -8.53 18.51 -11.58
C LYS A 84 -8.61 16.99 -11.53
N ILE A 85 -8.29 16.40 -10.38
CA ILE A 85 -8.45 14.96 -10.16
C ILE A 85 -9.93 14.66 -9.99
N LYS A 86 -10.48 13.81 -10.86
CA LYS A 86 -11.89 13.40 -10.82
C LYS A 86 -12.06 12.12 -10.01
N ASN A 87 -11.13 11.18 -10.13
CA ASN A 87 -11.23 9.89 -9.46
C ASN A 87 -9.86 9.24 -9.27
N VAL A 88 -9.69 8.57 -8.13
CA VAL A 88 -8.52 7.76 -7.80
C VAL A 88 -9.00 6.39 -7.33
N LYS A 89 -8.53 5.33 -7.98
CA LYS A 89 -8.82 3.94 -7.59
C LYS A 89 -7.51 3.18 -7.43
N LEU A 90 -7.30 2.60 -6.26
CA LEU A 90 -6.22 1.66 -5.98
C LEU A 90 -6.83 0.27 -5.83
N SER A 91 -6.31 -0.70 -6.57
CA SER A 91 -6.62 -2.11 -6.38
C SER A 91 -5.35 -2.89 -6.09
N GLU A 92 -5.40 -3.74 -5.06
CA GLU A 92 -4.27 -4.53 -4.63
C GLU A 92 -4.61 -6.01 -4.66
N LYS A 93 -3.65 -6.82 -5.08
CA LYS A 93 -3.71 -8.27 -5.00
C LYS A 93 -2.45 -8.76 -4.30
N GLN A 94 -2.62 -9.31 -3.10
CA GLN A 94 -1.53 -9.99 -2.41
C GLN A 94 -1.04 -11.16 -3.27
N LYS A 95 0.28 -11.24 -3.48
CA LYS A 95 0.88 -12.46 -4.00
C LYS A 95 1.04 -13.39 -2.79
N ARG A 96 0.24 -14.46 -2.72
CA ARG A 96 0.51 -15.53 -1.76
C ARG A 96 1.88 -16.12 -2.10
N LYS A 97 2.76 -16.20 -1.11
CA LYS A 97 3.99 -16.99 -1.18
C LYS A 97 3.64 -18.46 -1.31
#